data_AF-A0A915DCD7-F1
#
_entry.id   AF-A0A915DCD7-F1
#
_cell.length_a   1.000
_cell.length_b   1.000
_cell.length_c   1.000
_cell.angle_alpha   90.00
_cell.angle_beta   90.00
_cell.angle_gamma   90.00
#
_symmetry.space_group_name_H-M   'P 1'
#
loop_
_entity.id
_entity.type
_entity.pdbx_description
1 polymer ?
#
loop_
_entity_poly.entity_id
_entity_poly.type
_entity_poly.pdbx_seq_one_letter_code
_entity_poly.pdbx_strand_id
1 'polypeptide(L)'
;MRRYRYYMQAPKQVYNLAKFISEVALVFYPLAHYKPSIVAAVSLHLASVAHTLSIVSTVYSNCLRLDEREVVSVACKFVPFVLEMAAPNGKYHALYDNFKKVAGLPLSNDQINRLKLLLD
;
A
#
# COMPACT_ATOMS: atom_id res chain seq x y z
N MET A 1 1.39 12.24 -2.53
CA MET A 1 0.17 11.69 -3.18
C MET A 1 -0.53 12.63 -4.17
N ARG A 2 -0.58 13.96 -3.98
CA ARG A 2 -1.23 14.88 -4.93
C ARG A 2 -0.76 14.72 -6.39
N ARG A 3 0.56 14.60 -6.62
CA ARG A 3 1.14 14.42 -7.98
C ARG A 3 0.69 13.12 -8.64
N TYR A 4 0.74 12.00 -7.93
CA TYR A 4 0.27 10.70 -8.43
C TYR A 4 -1.19 10.73 -8.88
N ARG A 5 -2.04 11.52 -8.22
CA ARG A 5 -3.44 11.73 -8.63
C ARG A 5 -3.61 12.34 -10.02
N TYR A 6 -2.71 13.23 -10.40
CA TYR A 6 -2.72 13.81 -11.75
C TYR A 6 -2.27 12.81 -12.83
N TYR A 7 -1.32 11.93 -12.50
CA TYR A 7 -0.75 10.99 -13.48
C TYR A 7 -1.55 9.70 -13.67
N MET A 8 -2.15 9.16 -12.60
CA MET A 8 -2.81 7.84 -12.64
C MET A 8 -4.33 7.90 -12.64
N GLN A 9 -4.94 9.04 -12.28
CA GLN A 9 -6.39 9.20 -12.09
C GLN A 9 -7.04 8.02 -11.33
N ALA A 10 -6.30 7.44 -10.36
CA ALA A 10 -6.74 6.21 -9.70
C ALA A 10 -8.09 6.37 -8.99
N PRO A 11 -8.88 5.29 -8.82
CA PRO A 11 -10.10 5.32 -8.03
C PRO A 11 -9.85 5.75 -6.57
N LYS A 12 -10.86 6.35 -5.93
CA LYS A 12 -10.77 6.79 -4.53
C LYS A 12 -10.38 5.64 -3.58
N GLN A 13 -10.84 4.42 -3.85
CA GLN A 13 -10.50 3.24 -3.04
C GLN A 13 -8.99 2.96 -3.01
N VAL A 14 -8.29 3.12 -4.14
CA VAL A 14 -6.84 2.92 -4.22
C VAL A 14 -6.10 3.90 -3.30
N TYR A 15 -6.52 5.17 -3.27
CA TYR A 15 -5.93 6.15 -2.37
C TYR A 15 -6.22 5.88 -0.90
N ASN A 16 -7.43 5.42 -0.59
CA ASN A 16 -7.80 5.10 0.77
C ASN A 16 -7.01 3.89 1.29
N LEU A 17 -6.82 2.87 0.45
CA LEU A 17 -5.97 1.73 0.77
C LEU A 17 -4.50 2.12 0.89
N ALA A 18 -3.98 2.96 -0.02
CA ALA A 18 -2.61 3.48 0.09
C ALA A 18 -2.40 4.31 1.36
N LYS A 19 -3.40 5.09 1.77
CA LYS A 19 -3.36 5.80 3.05
C LYS A 19 -3.27 4.82 4.21
N PHE A 20 -4.12 3.79 4.23
CA PHE A 20 -4.05 2.73 5.24
C PHE A 20 -2.65 2.11 5.31
N ILE A 21 -2.08 1.69 4.18
CA ILE A 21 -0.72 1.09 4.13
C ILE A 21 0.36 2.07 4.63
N SER A 22 0.18 3.37 4.39
CA SER A 22 1.12 4.38 4.91
C SER A 22 1.06 4.48 6.44
N GLU A 23 -0.12 4.30 7.02
CA GLU A 23 -0.30 4.25 8.48
C GLU A 23 0.25 2.95 9.08
N VAL A 24 0.13 1.81 8.37
CA VAL A 24 0.78 0.55 8.77
C VAL A 24 2.29 0.76 8.98
N ALA A 25 2.93 1.51 8.08
CA ALA A 25 4.37 1.82 8.18
C ALA A 25 4.73 2.65 9.43
N LEU A 26 3.79 3.41 9.99
CA LEU A 26 3.99 4.17 11.22
C LEU A 26 3.85 3.31 12.47
N VAL A 27 3.04 2.25 12.39
CA VAL A 27 2.76 1.35 13.53
C VAL A 27 3.89 0.32 13.71
N PHE A 28 4.41 -0.24 12.62
CA PHE A 28 5.39 -1.32 12.69
C PHE A 28 6.82 -0.80 12.69
N TYR A 29 7.52 -1.00 13.81
CA TYR A 29 8.94 -0.65 13.97
C TYR A 29 9.86 -1.17 12.84
N PRO A 30 9.68 -2.40 12.30
CA PRO A 30 10.48 -2.86 11.16
C PRO A 30 10.40 -1.99 9.90
N LEU A 31 9.35 -1.17 9.76
CA LEU A 31 9.14 -0.29 8.61
C LEU A 31 9.60 1.16 8.86
N ALA A 32 9.95 1.51 10.11
CA ALA A 32 10.25 2.89 10.52
C ALA A 32 11.53 3.47 9.88
N HIS A 33 12.44 2.62 9.39
CA HIS A 33 13.70 3.05 8.80
C HIS A 33 13.58 3.50 7.33
N TYR A 34 12.43 3.23 6.69
CA TYR A 34 12.22 3.64 5.30
C TYR A 34 11.92 5.13 5.18
N LYS A 35 12.50 5.76 4.16
CA LYS A 35 12.23 7.18 3.87
C LYS A 35 10.74 7.39 3.56
N PRO A 36 10.12 8.52 3.95
CA PRO A 36 8.71 8.79 3.67
C PRO A 36 8.34 8.74 2.18
N SER A 37 9.28 9.06 1.29
CA SER A 37 9.09 8.94 -0.17
C SER A 37 8.92 7.48 -0.61
N ILE A 38 9.73 6.57 -0.07
CA ILE A 38 9.65 5.12 -0.33
C ILE A 38 8.33 4.58 0.23
N VAL A 39 7.99 4.93 1.47
CA VAL A 39 6.71 4.53 2.09
C VAL A 39 5.54 4.95 1.22
N ALA A 40 5.50 6.22 0.77
CA ALA A 40 4.41 6.69 -0.09
C ALA A 40 4.34 5.97 -1.44
N ALA A 41 5.49 5.64 -2.04
CA ALA A 41 5.56 4.90 -3.30
C ALA A 41 5.10 3.44 -3.13
N VAL A 42 5.58 2.74 -2.11
CA VAL A 42 5.20 1.37 -1.75
C VAL A 42 3.71 1.28 -1.47
N SER A 43 3.17 2.23 -0.70
CA SER A 43 1.74 2.30 -0.40
C SER A 43 0.87 2.40 -1.66
N LEU A 44 1.29 3.24 -2.62
CA LEU A 44 0.57 3.38 -3.90
C LEU A 44 0.73 2.14 -4.78
N HIS A 45 1.92 1.54 -4.79
CA HIS A 45 2.20 0.30 -5.50
C HIS A 45 1.30 -0.83 -5.02
N LEU A 46 1.35 -1.14 -3.72
CA LEU A 46 0.57 -2.22 -3.12
C LEU A 46 -0.94 -2.00 -3.27
N ALA A 47 -1.42 -0.77 -3.07
CA ALA A 47 -2.83 -0.47 -3.27
C ALA A 47 -3.27 -0.66 -4.72
N SER A 48 -2.42 -0.29 -5.68
CA SER A 48 -2.70 -0.48 -7.10
C SER A 48 -2.70 -1.96 -7.47
N VAL A 49 -1.74 -2.75 -6.96
CA VAL A 49 -1.71 -4.22 -7.13
C VAL A 49 -2.99 -4.87 -6.58
N ALA A 50 -3.40 -4.53 -5.37
CA ALA A 50 -4.63 -5.06 -4.77
C ALA A 50 -5.86 -4.77 -5.65
N HIS A 51 -5.92 -3.58 -6.26
CA HIS A 51 -7.02 -3.14 -7.12
C HIS A 51 -6.81 -3.41 -8.63
N THR A 52 -5.83 -4.23 -9.03
CA THR A 52 -5.53 -4.53 -10.44
C THR A 52 -5.30 -3.27 -11.31
N LEU A 53 -4.82 -2.20 -10.70
CA LEU A 53 -4.47 -0.99 -11.40
C LEU A 53 -3.02 -1.08 -11.85
N SER A 54 -2.80 -1.13 -13.16
CA SER A 54 -1.46 -1.15 -13.75
C SER A 54 -0.80 0.22 -13.60
N ILE A 55 0.30 0.28 -12.84
CA ILE A 55 1.12 1.49 -12.73
C ILE A 55 2.12 1.48 -13.89
N VAL A 56 2.04 2.50 -14.75
CA VAL A 56 3.00 2.68 -15.84
C VAL A 56 4.39 2.94 -15.25
N SER A 57 5.43 2.27 -15.76
CA SER A 57 6.81 2.38 -15.25
C SER A 57 7.32 3.83 -15.16
N THR A 58 6.91 4.67 -16.10
CA THR A 58 7.24 6.11 -16.14
C THR A 58 6.71 6.89 -14.93
N VAL A 59 5.73 6.39 -14.20
CA VAL A 59 5.24 7.01 -12.96
C VAL A 59 6.29 6.90 -11.85
N TYR A 60 7.03 5.79 -11.76
CA TYR A 60 8.09 5.63 -10.77
C TYR A 60 9.23 6.63 -11.03
N SER A 61 9.69 6.71 -12.28
CA SER A 61 10.80 7.61 -12.64
C SER A 61 10.39 9.08 -12.63
N ASN A 62 9.25 9.44 -13.24
CA ASN A 62 8.91 10.84 -13.51
C ASN A 62 8.12 11.49 -12.37
N CYS A 63 7.23 10.74 -11.71
CA CYS A 63 6.40 11.25 -10.63
C CYS A 63 7.00 10.96 -9.25
N LEU A 64 7.40 9.72 -8.99
CA LEU A 64 7.92 9.30 -7.68
C LEU A 64 9.42 9.57 -7.54
N ARG A 65 10.16 9.69 -8.66
CA ARG A 65 11.61 9.86 -8.72
C ARG A 65 12.35 8.75 -7.95
N LEU A 66 11.88 7.53 -8.13
CA LEU A 66 12.41 6.32 -7.49
C LEU A 66 12.60 5.23 -8.54
N ASP A 67 13.53 4.31 -8.29
CA ASP A 67 13.66 3.10 -9.09
C ASP A 67 12.47 2.18 -8.80
N GLU A 68 11.80 1.72 -9.86
CA GLU A 68 10.70 0.78 -9.77
C GLU A 68 11.14 -0.51 -9.06
N ARG A 69 12.36 -1.00 -9.33
CA ARG A 69 12.89 -2.23 -8.71
C ARG A 69 13.04 -2.09 -7.20
N GLU A 70 13.50 -0.93 -6.74
CA GLU A 70 13.61 -0.62 -5.32
C GLU A 70 12.22 -0.59 -4.66
N VAL A 71 11.25 0.08 -5.28
CA VAL A 71 9.88 0.15 -4.76
C VAL A 71 9.23 -1.23 -4.66
N VAL A 72 9.36 -2.06 -5.71
CA VAL A 72 8.83 -3.43 -5.72
C VAL A 72 9.50 -4.28 -4.63
N SER A 73 10.83 -4.23 -4.52
CA SER A 73 11.57 -4.98 -3.51
C SER A 73 11.17 -4.60 -2.08
N VAL A 74 10.96 -3.31 -1.80
CA VAL A 74 10.49 -2.85 -0.49
C VAL A 74 9.03 -3.20 -0.27
N ALA A 75 8.19 -3.18 -1.32
CA ALA A 75 6.79 -3.52 -1.24
C ALA A 75 6.56 -4.96 -0.72
N CYS A 76 7.36 -5.92 -1.17
CA CYS A 76 7.33 -7.30 -0.67
C CYS A 76 7.48 -7.36 0.87
N LYS A 77 8.34 -6.51 1.44
CA LYS A 77 8.57 -6.46 2.90
C LYS A 77 7.40 -5.87 3.67
N PHE A 78 6.54 -5.07 3.03
CA PHE A 78 5.36 -4.46 3.66
C PHE A 78 4.17 -5.42 3.72
N VAL A 79 4.06 -6.35 2.77
CA VAL A 79 2.89 -7.25 2.61
C VAL A 79 2.50 -7.97 3.91
N PRO A 80 3.41 -8.62 4.66
CA PRO A 80 3.02 -9.34 5.88
C PRO A 80 2.36 -8.44 6.92
N PHE A 81 2.89 -7.23 7.12
CA PHE A 81 2.37 -6.24 8.07
C PHE A 81 1.02 -5.67 7.64
N VAL A 82 0.84 -5.44 6.34
CA VAL A 82 -0.43 -4.99 5.77
C VAL A 82 -1.50 -6.05 5.95
N LEU A 83 -1.19 -7.33 5.71
CA LEU A 83 -2.12 -8.44 5.93
C LEU A 83 -2.44 -8.64 7.41
N GLU A 84 -1.45 -8.52 8.30
CA GLU A 84 -1.65 -8.60 9.76
C GLU A 84 -2.61 -7.50 10.23
N MET A 85 -2.43 -6.26 9.79
CA MET A 85 -3.32 -5.15 10.19
C MET A 85 -4.68 -5.13 9.47
N ALA A 86 -4.77 -5.72 8.27
CA ALA A 86 -6.02 -5.85 7.56
C ALA A 86 -6.89 -7.00 8.09
N ALA A 87 -6.33 -7.89 8.92
CA ALA A 87 -7.07 -8.94 9.58
C ALA A 87 -7.90 -8.38 10.76
N PRO A 88 -9.12 -8.88 11.00
CA PRO A 88 -9.98 -8.44 12.10
C PRO A 88 -9.47 -8.88 13.50
N ASN A 89 -8.24 -9.38 13.60
CA ASN A 89 -7.73 -10.15 14.73
C ASN A 89 -6.97 -9.25 15.72
N GLY A 90 -7.70 -8.52 16.56
CA GLY A 90 -7.25 -8.21 17.93
C GLY A 90 -6.29 -7.05 18.14
N LYS A 91 -5.11 -7.08 17.54
CA LYS A 91 -3.98 -6.29 18.09
C LYS A 91 -4.01 -4.81 17.70
N TYR A 92 -4.57 -4.47 16.54
CA TYR A 92 -4.58 -3.11 16.00
C TYR A 92 -6.00 -2.58 15.71
N HIS A 93 -6.96 -2.89 16.60
CA HIS A 93 -8.38 -2.56 16.42
C HIS A 93 -8.63 -1.08 16.12
N ALA A 94 -7.96 -0.14 16.82
CA ALA A 94 -8.20 1.28 16.63
C ALA A 94 -7.93 1.75 15.19
N LEU A 95 -6.83 1.28 14.58
CA LEU A 95 -6.49 1.67 13.22
C LEU A 95 -7.31 0.88 12.18
N TYR A 96 -7.58 -0.40 12.46
CA TYR A 96 -8.50 -1.20 11.65
C TYR A 96 -9.89 -0.55 11.56
N ASP A 97 -10.48 -0.15 12.68
CA ASP A 97 -11.82 0.45 12.74
C ASP A 97 -11.86 1.82 12.05
N ASN A 98 -10.80 2.63 12.20
CA ASN A 98 -10.66 3.91 11.50
C ASN A 98 -10.67 3.75 9.97
N PHE A 99 -10.07 2.67 9.46
CA PHE A 99 -9.96 2.43 8.03
C PHE A 99 -10.98 1.44 7.47
N LYS A 100 -11.74 0.74 8.32
CA LYS A 100 -12.77 -0.23 7.90
C LYS A 100 -13.74 0.33 6.87
N LYS A 101 -14.30 1.51 7.15
CA LYS A 101 -15.27 2.17 6.25
C LYS A 101 -14.61 2.93 5.10
N VAL A 102 -13.36 3.37 5.27
CA VAL A 102 -12.69 4.28 4.31
C VAL A 102 -11.88 3.49 3.28
N ALA A 103 -11.07 2.54 3.72
CA ALA A 103 -10.26 1.67 2.86
C ALA A 103 -11.00 0.40 2.40
N GLY A 104 -12.19 0.14 2.92
CA GLY A 104 -12.97 -1.05 2.57
C GLY A 104 -12.39 -2.32 3.19
N LEU A 105 -12.03 -2.28 4.47
CA LEU A 105 -11.56 -3.47 5.21
C LEU A 105 -12.76 -4.27 5.76
N PRO A 106 -12.63 -5.60 5.95
CA PRO A 106 -11.46 -6.42 5.62
C PRO A 106 -11.22 -6.51 4.11
N LEU A 107 -9.97 -6.72 3.70
CA LEU A 107 -9.63 -6.94 2.30
C LEU A 107 -10.35 -8.19 1.76
N SER A 108 -10.76 -8.16 0.49
CA SER A 108 -11.34 -9.34 -0.15
C SER A 108 -10.28 -10.43 -0.34
N ASN A 109 -10.71 -11.70 -0.44
CA ASN A 109 -9.80 -12.82 -0.71
C ASN A 109 -8.98 -12.60 -1.99
N ASP A 110 -9.56 -12.00 -3.03
CA ASP A 110 -8.85 -11.65 -4.26
C ASP A 110 -7.73 -10.64 -4.02
N GLN A 111 -8.00 -9.59 -3.23
CA GLN A 111 -6.98 -8.59 -2.88
C GLN A 111 -5.85 -9.23 -2.06
N ILE A 112 -6.19 -10.10 -1.11
CA ILE A 112 -5.21 -10.82 -0.29
C ILE A 112 -4.34 -11.72 -1.16
N ASN A 113 -4.93 -12.51 -2.05
CA ASN A 113 -4.20 -13.41 -2.94
C ASN A 113 -3.23 -12.63 -3.84
N ARG A 114 -3.65 -11.50 -4.39
CA ARG A 114 -2.79 -10.64 -5.22
C ARG A 114 -1.60 -10.07 -4.45
N LEU A 115 -1.79 -9.67 -3.19
CA LEU A 115 -0.70 -9.20 -2.34
C LEU A 115 0.25 -10.34 -1.99
N LYS A 116 -0.26 -11.55 -1.75
CA LYS A 116 0.55 -12.74 -1.49
C LYS A 116 1.41 -13.16 -2.67
N LEU A 117 0.94 -12.96 -3.91
CA LEU A 117 1.75 -13.22 -5.12
C LEU A 117 3.04 -12.38 -5.20
N LEU A 118 3.17 -11.30 -4.41
CA LEU A 118 4.41 -10.53 -4.32
C LEU A 118 5.44 -11.16 -3.37
N LEU A 119 5.07 -12.19 -2.61
CA LEU A 119 5.94 -12.90 -1.69
C LEU A 119 6.55 -14.18 -2.30
N ASP A 120 6.01 -14.64 -3.43
CA ASP A 120 6.47 -15.80 -4.21
C ASP A 120 7.54 -15.39 -5.22
#